data_AF-A0A2M7BS59-F1
#
_entry.id   AF-A0A2M7BS59-F1
#
_cell.length_a   1.000
_cell.length_b   1.000
_cell.length_c   1.000
_cell.angle_alpha   90.00
_cell.angle_beta   90.00
_cell.angle_gamma   90.00
#
_symmetry.space_group_name_H-M   'P 1'
#
loop_
_entity.id
_entity.type
_entity.pdbx_description
1 polymer ?
#
loop_
_entity_poly.entity_id
_entity_poly.type
_entity_poly.pdbx_seq_one_letter_code
_entity_poly.pdbx_strand_id
1 'polypeptide(L)' 'MEECGVFGIEVLSPGDGIVVQVISGAIDVMLGERDRSVGVGNTVIIDHRNGEFSLLCHFKHNSIKVKVGDVVK' A
#
# COMPACT_ATOMS: atom_id res chain seq x y z
N MET A 1 -18.06 0.29 15.05
CA MET A 1 -16.81 0.74 14.44
C MET A 1 -17.21 1.50 13.19
N GLU A 2 -16.91 2.78 13.06
CA GLU A 2 -16.89 3.36 11.72
C GLU A 2 -15.66 2.77 11.04
N GLU A 3 -15.87 1.70 10.29
CA GLU A 3 -14.86 1.10 9.44
C GLU A 3 -14.79 1.97 8.18
N CYS A 4 -13.59 2.43 7.81
CA CYS A 4 -13.38 2.91 6.46
C CYS A 4 -13.86 1.80 5.52
N GLY A 5 -14.93 2.02 4.75
CA GLY A 5 -15.63 0.95 4.03
C GLY A 5 -14.78 0.22 2.98
N VAL A 6 -13.56 0.71 2.73
CA VAL A 6 -12.57 0.12 1.83
C VAL A 6 -11.34 -0.43 2.56
N PHE A 7 -11.28 -0.40 3.89
CA PHE A 7 -10.15 -0.93 4.64
C PHE A 7 -10.18 -2.47 4.68
N GLY A 8 -9.03 -3.09 4.39
CA GLY A 8 -8.90 -4.55 4.41
C GLY A 8 -9.53 -5.28 3.21
N ILE A 9 -10.01 -4.55 2.20
CA ILE A 9 -10.47 -5.16 0.93
C ILE A 9 -9.28 -5.48 0.02
N GLU A 10 -9.51 -6.36 -0.95
CA GLU A 10 -8.51 -6.64 -1.98
C GLU A 10 -8.24 -5.41 -2.84
N VAL A 11 -6.96 -5.15 -3.09
CA VAL A 11 -6.49 -4.05 -3.94
C VAL A 11 -5.82 -4.65 -5.15
N LEU A 12 -6.31 -4.28 -6.33
CA LEU A 12 -5.70 -4.65 -7.61
C LEU A 12 -4.65 -3.61 -8.02
N SER A 13 -3.76 -3.99 -8.93
CA SER A 13 -2.80 -3.03 -9.49
C SER A 13 -3.56 -1.91 -10.24
N PRO A 14 -3.18 -0.64 -10.09
CA PRO A 14 -3.73 0.46 -10.91
C PRO A 14 -3.36 0.34 -12.39
N GLY A 15 -2.37 -0.49 -12.72
CA GLY A 15 -1.96 -0.79 -14.09
C GLY A 15 -0.69 -1.65 -14.13
N ASP A 16 -0.21 -1.93 -15.34
CA ASP A 16 1.02 -2.68 -15.57
C ASP A 16 2.23 -1.97 -14.93
N GLY A 17 3.12 -2.72 -14.27
CA GLY A 17 4.32 -2.13 -13.70
C GLY A 17 5.19 -3.08 -12.88
N ILE A 18 6.21 -2.53 -12.26
CA ILE A 18 7.15 -3.25 -11.38
C ILE A 18 7.05 -2.67 -9.97
N VAL A 19 6.90 -3.52 -8.97
CA VAL A 19 6.96 -3.10 -7.56
C VAL A 19 8.39 -2.64 -7.23
N VAL A 20 8.56 -1.36 -6.89
CA VAL A 20 9.87 -0.76 -6.59
C VAL A 20 10.09 -0.52 -5.10
N GLN A 21 9.04 -0.47 -4.29
CA GLN A 21 9.15 -0.33 -2.84
C GLN A 21 7.97 -1.00 -2.12
N VAL A 22 8.26 -1.62 -0.97
CA VAL A 22 7.26 -2.17 -0.05
C VAL A 22 7.59 -1.77 1.39
N ILE A 23 6.59 -1.28 2.12
CA ILE A 23 6.64 -1.03 3.57
C ILE A 23 5.54 -1.90 4.19
N SER A 24 5.89 -2.84 5.07
CA SER A 24 4.93 -3.81 5.65
C SER A 24 4.96 -3.92 7.18
N GLY A 25 5.75 -3.08 7.85
CA GLY A 25 5.94 -3.12 9.31
C GLY A 25 5.07 -2.14 10.10
N ALA A 26 4.27 -1.29 9.45
CA ALA A 26 3.44 -0.30 10.14
C ALA A 26 2.22 -0.97 10.79
N ILE A 27 1.82 -0.46 11.96
CA ILE A 27 0.61 -0.91 12.65
C ILE A 27 -0.65 -0.35 11.98
N ASP A 28 -1.77 -1.03 12.17
CA ASP A 28 -3.08 -0.48 11.83
C ASP A 28 -3.45 0.62 12.82
N VAL A 29 -3.94 1.75 12.30
CA VAL A 29 -4.30 2.93 13.09
C VAL A 29 -5.79 3.18 12.98
N MET A 30 -6.45 3.47 14.10
CA MET A 30 -7.88 3.75 14.12
C MET A 30 -8.20 5.10 13.45
N LEU A 31 -9.42 5.26 12.92
CA LEU A 31 -9.85 6.55 12.38
C LEU A 31 -9.73 7.65 13.44
N GLY A 32 -9.13 8.78 13.05
CA GLY A 32 -8.85 9.90 13.95
C GLY A 32 -7.50 9.83 14.66
N GLU A 33 -6.86 8.66 14.70
CA GLU A 33 -5.50 8.50 15.22
C GLU A 33 -4.46 8.65 14.10
N ARG A 34 -3.19 8.90 14.48
CA ARG A 34 -2.08 9.03 13.54
C ARG A 34 -0.81 8.45 14.13
N ASP A 35 -0.18 7.54 13.40
CA ASP A 35 1.23 7.22 13.60
C ASP A 35 2.09 8.21 12.80
N ARG A 36 2.83 9.07 13.51
CA ARG A 36 3.70 10.07 12.87
C ARG A 36 5.06 9.52 12.47
N SER A 37 5.40 8.30 12.87
CA SER A 37 6.67 7.66 12.49
C SER A 37 6.64 7.13 11.06
N VAL A 38 5.49 6.65 10.60
CA VAL A 38 5.29 6.11 9.25
C VAL A 38 3.99 6.69 8.65
N GLY A 39 4.06 7.93 8.17
CA GLY A 39 2.87 8.67 7.72
C GLY A 39 2.09 8.01 6.57
N VAL A 40 2.74 7.19 5.73
CA VAL A 40 2.11 6.44 4.64
C VAL A 40 1.57 5.07 5.06
N GLY A 41 1.87 4.63 6.29
CA GLY A 41 1.55 3.30 6.80
C GLY A 41 2.24 2.18 6.02
N ASN A 42 1.56 1.04 5.88
CA ASN A 42 2.00 -0.02 4.98
C ASN A 42 1.74 0.41 3.54
N THR A 43 2.72 0.24 2.65
CA THR A 43 2.77 0.91 1.35
C THR A 43 3.36 0.02 0.27
N VAL A 44 2.87 0.17 -0.96
CA VAL A 44 3.46 -0.39 -2.18
C VAL A 44 3.64 0.74 -3.18
N ILE A 45 4.83 0.84 -3.79
CA ILE A 45 5.11 1.75 -4.91
C ILE A 45 5.37 0.93 -6.17
N ILE A 46 4.70 1.30 -7.26
CA ILE A 46 4.80 0.65 -8.57
C ILE A 46 5.37 1.66 -9.58
N ASP A 47 6.44 1.29 -10.28
CA ASP A 47 6.95 2.00 -11.46
C ASP A 47 6.22 1.49 -12.70
N HIS A 48 5.43 2.35 -13.36
CA HIS A 48 4.69 2.01 -14.58
C HIS A 48 5.55 2.07 -15.85
N ARG A 49 6.86 2.34 -15.73
CA ARG A 49 7.84 2.36 -16.82
C ARG A 49 7.55 3.39 -17.92
N ASN A 50 6.68 4.35 -17.63
CA ASN A 50 6.28 5.44 -18.50
C ASN A 50 6.57 6.84 -17.90
N GLY A 51 7.31 6.89 -16.77
CA GLY A 51 7.57 8.11 -16.01
C GLY A 51 6.59 8.37 -14.85
N GLU A 52 5.57 7.53 -14.69
CA GLU A 52 4.60 7.60 -13.61
C GLU A 52 4.80 6.50 -12.56
N PHE A 53 4.40 6.81 -11.33
CA PHE A 53 4.45 5.88 -10.21
C PHE A 53 3.11 5.87 -9.49
N SER A 54 2.61 4.68 -9.16
CA SER A 54 1.50 4.54 -8.23
C SER A 54 2.01 4.41 -6.80
N LEU A 55 1.45 5.20 -5.90
CA LEU A 55 1.64 5.11 -4.46
C LEU A 55 0.35 4.57 -3.82
N LEU A 56 0.39 3.32 -3.36
CA LEU A 56 -0.71 2.70 -2.64
C LEU A 56 -0.35 2.64 -1.15
N CYS A 57 -1.15 3.27 -0.30
CA CYS A 57 -0.86 3.48 1.13
C CYS A 57 -1.90 2.85 2.04
N HIS A 58 -1.60 2.84 3.34
CA HIS A 58 -2.51 2.42 4.41
C HIS A 58 -3.06 0.99 4.25
N PHE A 59 -2.23 0.09 3.71
CA PHE A 59 -2.57 -1.33 3.72
C PHE A 59 -2.69 -1.85 5.15
N LYS A 60 -3.55 -2.86 5.31
CA LYS A 60 -3.69 -3.58 6.58
C LYS A 60 -2.36 -4.24 6.96
N HIS A 61 -2.06 -4.25 8.25
CA HIS A 61 -0.88 -4.91 8.79
C HIS A 61 -0.81 -6.38 8.35
N ASN A 62 0.38 -6.81 7.88
CA ASN A 62 0.64 -8.15 7.34
C ASN A 62 -0.26 -8.60 6.17
N SER A 63 -0.82 -7.68 5.37
CA SER A 63 -1.68 -8.06 4.23
C SER A 63 -1.01 -7.97 2.85
N ILE A 64 0.14 -7.29 2.71
CA ILE A 64 0.81 -7.12 1.41
C ILE A 64 1.43 -8.44 0.96
N LYS A 65 1.03 -8.91 -0.23
CA LYS A 65 1.48 -10.20 -0.80
C LYS A 65 2.61 -10.07 -1.82
N VAL A 66 2.83 -8.87 -2.38
CA VAL A 66 3.87 -8.60 -3.36
C VAL A 66 5.20 -8.21 -2.70
N LYS A 67 6.29 -8.39 -3.43
CA LYS A 67 7.64 -7.95 -3.04
C LYS A 67 8.27 -7.07 -4.12
N VAL A 68 9.31 -6.34 -3.75
CA VAL A 68 10.12 -5.56 -4.70
C VAL A 68 10.61 -6.47 -5.83
N GLY A 69 10.43 -6.02 -7.07
CA GLY A 69 10.76 -6.74 -8.30
C GLY A 69 9.61 -7.56 -8.91
N ASP A 70 8.49 -7.75 -8.20
CA ASP A 70 7.31 -8.41 -8.79
C ASP A 70 6.71 -7.55 -9.91
N VAL A 71 6.27 -8.20 -11.00
CA VAL A 71 5.53 -7.58 -12.10
C VAL A 71 4.04 -7.69 -11.81
N VAL A 72 3.31 -6.58 -11.93
CA VAL A 72 1.88 -6.48 -11.66
C VAL A 72 1.13 -5.95 -12.89
N LYS A 73 -0.18 -6.23 -12.95
CA LYS A 73 -1.13 -5.81 -14.00
C LYS A 73 -2.53 -5.65 -13.43
#